data_AF-A0A7K4HHU9-F1
#
_entry.id   AF-A0A7K4HHU9-F1
#
_cell.length_a   1.000
_cell.length_b   1.000
_cell.length_c   1.000
_cell.angle_alpha   90.00
_cell.angle_beta   90.00
_cell.angle_gamma   90.00
#
_symmetry.space_group_name_H-M   'P 1'
#
loop_
_entity.id
_entity.type
_entity.pdbx_description
1 polymer ?
#
loop_
_entity_poly.entity_id
_entity_poly.type
_entity_poly.pdbx_seq_one_letter_code
_entity_poly.pdbx_strand_id
1 'polypeptide(L)' 'MVEKQILKLSKLCEHWAEHNNSHKENYIKWRNIAKENGLNSVVEKINKAIEMMEKSTKFLLSAKNDIEMKVDLT' A
#
# COMPACT_ATOMS: atom_id res chain seq x y z
N MET A 1 22.51 18.80 4.32
CA MET A 1 21.87 18.35 5.58
C MET A 1 20.44 17.96 5.27
N VAL A 2 20.15 16.67 5.23
CA VAL A 2 18.77 16.19 5.07
C VAL A 2 18.04 16.42 6.39
N GLU A 3 16.93 17.15 6.34
CA GLU A 3 16.14 17.46 7.53
C GLU A 3 15.56 16.17 8.13
N LYS A 4 15.57 16.05 9.47
CA LYS A 4 14.96 14.94 10.23
C LYS A 4 13.55 14.57 9.77
N GLN A 5 12.80 15.55 9.24
CA GLN A 5 11.45 15.38 8.71
C GLN A 5 11.42 14.52 7.44
N ILE A 6 12.40 14.68 6.54
CA ILE A 6 12.50 13.92 5.28
C ILE A 6 12.81 12.45 5.54
N LEU A 7 13.75 12.16 6.47
CA LEU A 7 14.04 10.79 6.90
C LEU A 7 12.82 10.13 7.56
N LYS A 8 12.06 10.90 8.35
CA LYS A 8 10.79 10.42 8.93
C LYS A 8 9.77 10.11 7.83
N LEU A 9 9.67 10.93 6.79
CA LEU A 9 8.75 10.71 5.68
C LEU A 9 9.07 9.42 4.92
N SER A 10 10.35 9.14 4.62
CA SER A 10 10.77 7.87 3.99
C SER A 10 10.28 6.65 4.80
N LYS A 11 10.51 6.66 6.12
CA LYS A 11 10.03 5.58 7.02
C LYS A 11 8.51 5.46 7.06
N LEU A 12 7.79 6.58 6.96
CA LEU A 12 6.33 6.57 6.90
C LEU A 12 5.81 5.96 5.60
N CYS A 13 6.45 6.25 4.46
CA CYS A 13 6.11 5.63 3.18
C CYS A 13 6.23 4.10 3.23
N GLU A 14 7.32 3.60 3.80
CA GLU A 14 7.51 2.16 4.04
C GLU A 14 6.42 1.58 4.97
N HIS A 15 6.20 2.21 6.12
CA HIS A 15 5.22 1.76 7.10
C HIS A 15 3.79 1.69 6.52
N TRP A 16 3.38 2.70 5.75
CA TRP A 16 2.07 2.70 5.09
C TRP A 16 1.96 1.62 4.01
N ALA A 17 3.04 1.37 3.26
CA ALA A 17 3.10 0.29 2.27
C ALA A 17 2.97 -1.09 2.92
N GLU A 18 3.64 -1.33 4.05
CA GLU A 18 3.50 -2.55 4.86
C GLU A 18 2.08 -2.70 5.41
N HIS A 19 1.50 -1.63 5.94
CA HIS A 19 0.14 -1.63 6.48
C HIS A 19 -0.90 -1.97 5.40
N ASN A 20 -0.74 -1.44 4.19
CA ASN A 20 -1.57 -1.79 3.04
C ASN A 20 -1.50 -3.30 2.71
N ASN A 21 -0.32 -3.93 2.82
CA ASN A 21 -0.20 -5.37 2.59
C ASN A 21 -1.00 -6.17 3.62
N SER A 22 -0.96 -5.78 4.90
CA SER A 22 -1.77 -6.41 5.96
C SER A 22 -3.28 -6.24 5.70
N HIS A 23 -3.73 -5.05 5.31
CA HIS A 23 -5.14 -4.84 4.95
C HIS A 23 -5.57 -5.66 3.74
N LYS A 24 -4.71 -5.77 2.73
CA LYS A 24 -4.97 -6.57 1.52
C LYS A 24 -5.26 -8.04 1.88
N GLU A 25 -4.49 -8.64 2.77
CA GLU A 25 -4.73 -10.03 3.21
C GLU A 25 -6.13 -10.20 3.82
N ASN A 26 -6.54 -9.26 4.68
CA ASN A 26 -7.89 -9.27 5.25
C ASN A 26 -8.97 -9.06 4.18
N TYR A 27 -8.74 -8.18 3.20
CA TYR A 27 -9.67 -7.97 2.08
C TYR A 27 -9.81 -9.23 1.23
N ILE A 28 -8.72 -9.93 0.95
CA ILE A 28 -8.74 -11.21 0.21
C ILE A 28 -9.59 -12.25 0.94
N LYS A 29 -9.44 -12.37 2.27
CA LYS A 29 -10.28 -13.25 3.09
C LYS A 29 -11.78 -12.95 2.90
N TRP A 30 -12.19 -11.69 3.04
CA TRP A 30 -13.59 -11.32 2.91
C TRP A 30 -14.12 -11.37 1.48
N ARG A 31 -13.28 -11.10 0.49
CA ARG A 31 -13.57 -11.31 -0.93
C ARG A 31 -13.88 -12.79 -1.20
N ASN A 32 -13.10 -13.71 -0.62
CA ASN A 32 -13.34 -15.15 -0.78
C ASN A 32 -14.68 -15.56 -0.15
N ILE A 33 -14.97 -15.10 1.07
CA ILE A 33 -16.27 -15.33 1.72
C ILE A 33 -17.42 -14.78 0.85
N ALA A 34 -17.30 -13.56 0.32
CA ALA A 34 -18.31 -12.98 -0.58
C ALA A 34 -18.49 -13.82 -1.86
N LYS A 35 -17.41 -14.39 -2.39
CA LYS A 35 -17.43 -15.28 -3.56
C LYS A 35 -18.15 -16.59 -3.26
N GLU A 36 -17.88 -17.21 -2.12
CA GLU A 36 -18.56 -18.45 -1.67
C GLU A 36 -20.07 -18.26 -1.49
N ASN A 37 -20.50 -17.03 -1.17
CA ASN A 37 -21.90 -16.67 -0.99
C ASN A 37 -22.57 -16.08 -2.25
N GLY A 38 -21.91 -16.16 -3.42
CA GLY A 38 -22.49 -15.69 -4.69
C GLY A 38 -22.66 -14.16 -4.79
N LEU A 39 -22.01 -13.38 -3.93
CA LEU A 39 -22.13 -11.92 -3.88
C LEU A 39 -21.22 -11.24 -4.93
N ASN A 40 -21.46 -11.53 -6.21
CA ASN A 40 -20.57 -11.15 -7.32
C ASN A 40 -20.25 -9.64 -7.37
N SER A 41 -21.24 -8.77 -7.16
CA SER A 41 -21.00 -7.30 -7.15
C SER A 41 -20.20 -6.81 -5.94
N VAL A 42 -20.19 -7.56 -4.83
CA VAL A 42 -19.34 -7.27 -3.67
C VAL A 42 -17.91 -7.72 -3.96
N VAL A 43 -17.75 -8.91 -4.54
CA VAL A 43 -16.44 -9.44 -4.97
C VAL A 43 -15.74 -8.48 -5.91
N GLU A 44 -16.46 -7.93 -6.91
CA GLU A 44 -15.91 -6.96 -7.85
C GLU A 44 -15.40 -5.68 -7.16
N LYS A 45 -16.19 -5.13 -6.23
CA LYS A 45 -15.79 -3.93 -5.48
C LYS A 45 -14.58 -4.19 -4.58
N ILE A 46 -14.53 -5.33 -3.88
CA ILE A 46 -13.38 -5.66 -3.03
C ILE A 46 -12.13 -5.91 -3.89
N ASN A 47 -12.24 -6.60 -5.04
CA ASN A 47 -11.13 -6.73 -5.98
C ASN A 47 -10.62 -5.35 -6.43
N LYS A 48 -11.52 -4.39 -6.69
CA LYS A 48 -11.11 -3.03 -7.06
C LYS A 48 -10.40 -2.31 -5.91
N ALA A 49 -10.88 -2.46 -4.67
CA ALA A 49 -10.23 -1.92 -3.49
C ALA A 49 -8.82 -2.49 -3.31
N ILE A 50 -8.64 -3.81 -3.50
CA ILE A 50 -7.33 -4.48 -3.49
C ILE A 50 -6.42 -3.89 -4.58
N GLU A 51 -6.91 -3.74 -5.82
CA GLU A 51 -6.13 -3.16 -6.92
C GLU A 51 -5.66 -1.73 -6.60
N MET A 52 -6.53 -0.89 -6.05
CA MET A 52 -6.16 0.49 -5.68
C MET A 52 -5.17 0.51 -4.52
N MET A 53 -5.30 -0.40 -3.56
CA MET A 53 -4.36 -0.54 -2.45
C MET A 53 -2.98 -0.97 -2.93
N GLU A 54 -2.89 -1.91 -3.87
CA GLU A 54 -1.61 -2.30 -4.49
C GLU A 54 -0.96 -1.15 -5.28
N LYS A 55 -1.76 -0.35 -5.99
CA LYS A 55 -1.24 0.88 -6.63
C LYS A 55 -0.72 1.88 -5.62
N SER A 56 -1.45 2.11 -4.53
CA SER A 56 -1.03 2.96 -3.42
C SER A 56 0.31 2.48 -2.85
N THR A 57 0.45 1.19 -2.56
CA THR A 57 1.72 0.58 -2.10
C THR A 57 2.87 0.82 -3.08
N LYS A 58 2.65 0.66 -4.39
CA LYS A 58 3.69 0.93 -5.41
C LYS A 58 4.15 2.39 -5.38
N PHE A 59 3.22 3.35 -5.31
CA PHE A 59 3.57 4.76 -5.25
C PHE A 59 4.29 5.14 -3.96
N LEU A 60 3.89 4.56 -2.83
CA LEU A 60 4.57 4.78 -1.54
C LEU A 60 6.02 4.29 -1.57
N LEU A 61 6.26 3.09 -2.11
CA LEU A 61 7.62 2.55 -2.23
C LEU A 61 8.46 3.34 -3.25
N SER A 62 7.86 3.82 -4.34
CA SER A 62 8.54 4.72 -5.28
C SER A 62 8.95 6.02 -4.59
N ALA A 63 8.05 6.64 -3.84
CA ALA A 63 8.34 7.89 -3.11
C ALA A 63 9.45 7.70 -2.05
N LYS A 64 9.45 6.56 -1.35
CA LYS A 64 10.55 6.16 -0.45
C LYS A 64 11.89 6.14 -1.19
N ASN A 65 11.95 5.45 -2.34
CA ASN A 65 13.17 5.33 -3.14
C ASN A 65 13.66 6.70 -3.64
N ASP A 66 12.76 7.54 -4.14
CA ASP A 66 13.11 8.90 -4.61
C ASP A 66 13.69 9.76 -3.47
N ILE A 67 13.16 9.62 -2.25
CA ILE A 67 13.70 10.28 -1.06
C ILE A 67 15.10 9.75 -0.75
N GLU A 68 15.28 8.43 -0.68
CA GLU A 68 16.58 7.81 -0.35
C GLU A 68 17.67 8.16 -1.36
N MET A 69 17.38 8.09 -2.65
CA MET A 69 18.32 8.51 -3.70
C MET A 69 18.75 9.96 -3.55
N LYS A 70 17.84 10.85 -3.14
CA LYS A 70 18.17 12.25 -2.89
C LYS A 70 19.05 12.44 -1.65
N VAL A 71 18.88 11.60 -0.63
CA VAL A 71 19.71 11.61 0.59
C VAL A 71 21.13 11.13 0.26
N ASP A 72 21.27 10.06 -0.52
CA ASP A 72 22.58 9.47 -0.86
C ASP A 72 23.44 10.38 -1.75
N LEU A 73 22.82 11.33 -2.47
CA LEU A 73 23.49 12.31 -3.33
C LEU A 73 23.92 13.61 -2.59
N THR A 74 23.61 13.75 -1.30
CA THR A 74 23.86 14.97 -0.49
C THR A 74 24.75 14.74 0.71
#